data_AF-A0A850M4L1-F1
#
_entry.id   AF-A0A850M4L1-F1
#
_cell.length_a   1.000
_cell.length_b   1.000
_cell.length_c   1.000
_cell.angle_alpha   90.00
_cell.angle_beta   90.00
_cell.angle_gamma   90.00
#
_symmetry.space_group_name_H-M   'P 1'
#
loop_
_entity.id
_entity.type
_entity.pdbx_description
1 polymer ?
#
loop_
_entity_poly.entity_id
_entity_poly.type
_entity_poly.pdbx_seq_one_letter_code
_entity_poly.pdbx_strand_id
1 'polypeptide(L)'
;MSDQVENVETLKKELQKQQKDLEWSKDRIMKLEKELASSKSALMKSEPEMKALEETNSQLMEKNAELKNQIIELEEKIKLLVPDDLKRELNDSKELIAQKEETIKNLNDSITTLKKEIAESRLKFEEQISQIADQQAKKEISKDKTVANMQKEREVNQDKIKELEKLVNKKEAEKSEYMIQISDLKSLQTELLTEQKEIVAHFGEQEALIREYQSLGVKKDKELDKAKSELKKYKSKADVEQVKRDQITDAEAKLNQRESEMQQLLIKMDELEKVQTEFFNLQSRTEEEKKQYRDKVKSYESFILTLQSELSDVRNQLSESERLRAEQQGSIERLEALIAQVQTQMGQQETHTPTTTKSGSSTDIMNLLDSIIQKANSGSTALQLVSEIVQTQKLIVKDIGWHDVAFEAASLARQLQEYPEGSGLDAETLALLIAKIQEWKSRLAS
;
A
#
# COMPACT_ATOMS: atom_id res chain seq x y z
N MET A 1 -269.00 -99.45 103.82
CA MET A 1 -268.69 -98.88 102.49
C MET A 1 -268.06 -97.53 102.77
N SER A 2 -266.74 -97.36 102.76
CA SER A 2 -266.09 -97.00 101.50
C SER A 2 -264.55 -97.06 101.57
N ASP A 3 -263.99 -97.79 102.54
CA ASP A 3 -262.55 -97.89 102.84
C ASP A 3 -261.66 -98.48 101.72
N GLN A 4 -262.18 -98.72 100.51
CA GLN A 4 -261.46 -99.38 99.41
C GLN A 4 -261.13 -98.47 98.21
N VAL A 5 -261.69 -97.26 98.11
CA VAL A 5 -261.51 -96.41 96.91
C VAL A 5 -260.29 -95.51 97.01
N GLU A 6 -259.85 -95.13 98.22
CA GLU A 6 -258.77 -94.16 98.38
C GLU A 6 -257.35 -94.76 98.21
N ASN A 7 -257.21 -96.09 98.27
CA ASN A 7 -255.91 -96.79 98.22
C ASN A 7 -255.38 -97.02 96.78
N VAL A 8 -256.24 -96.89 95.76
CA VAL A 8 -255.86 -97.10 94.34
C VAL A 8 -255.28 -95.82 93.72
N GLU A 9 -255.70 -94.65 94.21
CA GLU A 9 -255.21 -93.35 93.75
C GLU A 9 -253.73 -93.13 94.14
N THR A 10 -253.28 -93.70 95.26
CA THR A 10 -251.92 -93.57 95.80
C THR A 10 -250.90 -94.37 94.98
N LEU A 11 -251.23 -95.61 94.61
CA LEU A 11 -250.35 -96.48 93.83
C LEU A 11 -250.10 -95.96 92.41
N LYS A 12 -251.08 -95.27 91.81
CA LYS A 12 -250.94 -94.69 90.47
C LYS A 12 -249.94 -93.52 90.44
N LYS A 13 -249.88 -92.74 91.51
CA LYS A 13 -248.89 -91.66 91.68
C LYS A 13 -247.48 -92.22 91.87
N GLU A 14 -247.32 -93.34 92.58
CA GLU A 14 -246.01 -93.98 92.78
C GLU A 14 -245.44 -94.56 91.47
N LEU A 15 -246.29 -95.16 90.63
CA LEU A 15 -245.87 -95.72 89.35
C LEU A 15 -245.41 -94.64 88.35
N GLN A 16 -246.11 -93.50 88.31
CA GLN A 16 -245.70 -92.36 87.47
C GLN A 16 -244.38 -91.75 87.93
N LYS A 17 -244.07 -91.80 89.22
CA LYS A 17 -242.78 -91.35 89.76
C LYS A 17 -241.65 -92.28 89.33
N GLN A 18 -241.85 -93.60 89.42
CA GLN A 18 -240.85 -94.58 89.02
C GLN A 18 -240.54 -94.55 87.52
N GLN A 19 -241.52 -94.24 86.66
CA GLN A 19 -241.26 -94.07 85.22
C GLN A 19 -240.36 -92.86 84.93
N LYS A 20 -240.57 -91.74 85.62
CA LYS A 20 -239.69 -90.56 85.50
C LYS A 20 -238.26 -90.84 85.97
N ASP A 21 -238.10 -91.59 87.06
CA ASP A 21 -236.77 -91.94 87.59
C ASP A 21 -236.01 -92.90 86.65
N LEU A 22 -236.73 -93.79 85.97
CA LEU A 22 -236.14 -94.69 84.97
C LEU A 22 -235.66 -93.94 83.72
N GLU A 23 -236.44 -92.95 83.27
CA GLU A 23 -236.09 -92.08 82.13
C GLU A 23 -234.83 -91.24 82.44
N TRP A 24 -234.75 -90.69 83.65
CA TRP A 24 -233.57 -89.96 84.12
C TRP A 24 -232.32 -90.85 84.21
N SER A 25 -232.49 -92.11 84.65
CA SER A 25 -231.39 -93.07 84.72
C SER A 25 -230.86 -93.47 83.35
N LYS A 26 -231.73 -93.60 82.34
CA LYS A 26 -231.29 -93.88 80.95
C LYS A 26 -230.49 -92.73 80.35
N ASP A 27 -230.96 -91.50 80.55
CA ASP A 27 -230.28 -90.30 80.07
C ASP A 27 -228.91 -90.11 80.75
N ARG A 28 -228.80 -90.50 82.03
CA ARG A 28 -227.53 -90.50 82.78
C ARG A 28 -226.55 -91.54 82.25
N ILE A 29 -227.01 -92.75 81.93
CA ILE A 29 -226.15 -93.82 81.39
C ILE A 29 -225.62 -93.41 80.01
N MET A 30 -226.46 -92.84 79.14
CA MET A 30 -226.03 -92.41 77.81
C MET A 30 -224.97 -91.30 77.85
N LYS A 31 -225.04 -90.40 78.85
CA LYS A 31 -223.99 -89.40 79.11
C LYS A 31 -222.67 -90.02 79.54
N LEU A 32 -222.70 -90.99 80.46
CA LEU A 32 -221.50 -91.66 80.95
C LEU A 32 -220.81 -92.49 79.86
N GLU A 33 -221.58 -93.14 78.98
CA GLU A 33 -221.02 -93.85 77.82
C GLU A 33 -220.32 -92.90 76.85
N LYS A 34 -220.89 -91.71 76.62
CA LYS A 34 -220.27 -90.65 75.80
C LYS A 34 -218.98 -90.11 76.42
N GLU A 35 -218.95 -89.93 77.75
CA GLU A 35 -217.75 -89.50 78.50
C GLU A 35 -216.66 -90.60 78.51
N LEU A 36 -217.05 -91.88 78.61
CA LEU A 36 -216.13 -93.01 78.55
C LEU A 36 -215.49 -93.12 77.16
N ALA A 37 -216.28 -92.99 76.09
CA ALA A 37 -215.77 -93.00 74.72
C ALA A 37 -214.82 -91.81 74.45
N SER A 38 -215.14 -90.63 74.98
CA SER A 38 -214.25 -89.45 74.91
C SER A 38 -212.93 -89.68 75.64
N SER A 39 -212.97 -90.25 76.84
CA SER A 39 -211.76 -90.53 77.64
C SER A 39 -210.87 -91.59 77.01
N LYS A 40 -211.46 -92.62 76.38
CA LYS A 40 -210.70 -93.64 75.65
C LYS A 40 -210.01 -93.08 74.40
N SER A 41 -210.67 -92.16 73.70
CA SER A 41 -210.10 -91.45 72.54
C SER A 41 -208.96 -90.52 72.94
N ALA A 42 -209.08 -89.84 74.10
CA ALA A 42 -208.00 -89.02 74.65
C ALA A 42 -206.76 -89.86 75.04
N LEU A 43 -206.95 -91.03 75.66
CA LEU A 43 -205.85 -91.92 76.03
C LEU A 43 -205.10 -92.46 74.81
N MET A 44 -205.82 -92.85 73.75
CA MET A 44 -205.20 -93.29 72.48
C MET A 44 -204.40 -92.18 71.79
N LYS A 45 -204.67 -90.90 72.07
CA LYS A 45 -203.87 -89.77 71.56
C LYS A 45 -202.63 -89.47 72.41
N SER A 46 -202.67 -89.70 73.72
CA SER A 46 -201.53 -89.40 74.61
C SER A 46 -200.40 -90.45 74.58
N GLU A 47 -200.71 -91.70 74.22
CA GLU A 47 -199.73 -92.79 74.23
C GLU A 47 -198.62 -92.63 73.16
N PRO A 48 -198.91 -92.21 71.91
CA PRO A 48 -197.88 -91.89 70.92
C PRO A 48 -197.02 -90.67 71.31
N GLU A 49 -197.62 -89.67 71.95
CA GLU A 49 -196.91 -88.46 72.40
C GLU A 49 -195.85 -88.77 73.46
N MET A 50 -196.16 -89.71 74.37
CA MET A 50 -195.22 -90.13 75.42
C MET A 50 -193.99 -90.85 74.84
N LYS A 51 -194.19 -91.72 73.85
CA LYS A 51 -193.08 -92.39 73.14
C LYS A 51 -192.18 -91.40 72.40
N ALA A 52 -192.76 -90.38 71.74
CA ALA A 52 -191.98 -89.36 71.06
C ALA A 52 -191.08 -88.55 72.03
N LEU A 53 -191.55 -88.30 73.25
CA LEU A 53 -190.76 -87.61 74.28
C LEU A 53 -189.58 -88.46 74.79
N GLU A 54 -189.77 -89.76 75.00
CA GLU A 54 -188.67 -90.67 75.39
C GLU A 54 -187.58 -90.74 74.33
N GLU A 55 -187.97 -90.79 73.05
CA GLU A 55 -187.04 -90.81 71.93
C GLU A 55 -186.25 -89.49 71.82
N THR A 56 -186.93 -88.37 72.05
CA THR A 56 -186.30 -87.04 72.08
C THR A 56 -185.28 -86.90 73.23
N ASN A 57 -185.60 -87.44 74.40
CA ASN A 57 -184.70 -87.35 75.57
C ASN A 57 -183.42 -88.17 75.38
N SER A 58 -183.51 -89.31 74.70
CA SER A 58 -182.34 -90.14 74.38
C SER A 58 -181.38 -89.41 73.41
N GLN A 59 -181.92 -88.72 72.40
CA GLN A 59 -181.10 -87.91 71.48
C GLN A 59 -180.39 -86.75 72.19
N LEU A 60 -181.03 -86.12 73.17
CA LEU A 60 -180.42 -85.03 73.94
C LEU A 60 -179.26 -85.50 74.83
N MET A 61 -179.37 -86.70 75.42
CA MET A 61 -178.28 -87.30 76.20
C MET A 61 -177.04 -87.55 75.35
N GLU A 62 -177.22 -88.12 74.15
CA GLU A 62 -176.13 -88.41 73.22
C GLU A 62 -175.42 -87.11 72.77
N LYS A 63 -176.21 -86.09 72.42
CA LYS A 63 -175.69 -84.77 72.02
C LYS A 63 -174.92 -84.06 73.14
N ASN A 64 -175.33 -84.23 74.39
CA ASN A 64 -174.61 -83.67 75.55
C ASN A 64 -173.26 -84.36 75.79
N ALA A 65 -173.16 -85.67 75.56
CA ALA A 65 -171.90 -86.39 75.67
C ALA A 65 -170.90 -85.91 74.60
N GLU A 66 -171.37 -85.68 73.38
CA GLU A 66 -170.55 -85.21 72.26
C GLU A 66 -169.99 -83.80 72.49
N LEU A 67 -170.82 -82.86 72.97
CA LEU A 67 -170.38 -81.50 73.31
C LEU A 67 -169.33 -81.49 74.43
N LYS A 68 -169.46 -82.39 75.41
CA LYS A 68 -168.52 -82.47 76.54
C LYS A 68 -167.12 -82.88 76.07
N ASN A 69 -167.02 -83.78 75.08
CA ASN A 69 -165.76 -84.18 74.49
C ASN A 69 -165.11 -83.04 73.68
N GLN A 70 -165.90 -82.26 72.93
CA GLN A 70 -165.39 -81.11 72.19
C GLN A 70 -164.78 -80.03 73.10
N ILE A 71 -165.37 -79.81 74.28
CA ILE A 71 -164.84 -78.85 75.26
C ILE A 71 -163.46 -79.31 75.76
N ILE A 72 -163.29 -80.60 76.06
CA ILE A 72 -162.00 -81.15 76.53
C ILE A 72 -160.91 -80.96 75.47
N GLU A 73 -161.18 -81.27 74.20
CA GLU A 73 -160.21 -81.06 73.11
C GLU A 73 -159.82 -79.59 72.94
N LEU A 74 -160.76 -78.66 73.10
CA LEU A 74 -160.49 -77.23 73.01
C LEU A 74 -159.67 -76.72 74.20
N GLU A 75 -159.96 -77.20 75.41
CA GLU A 75 -159.18 -76.87 76.61
C GLU A 75 -157.72 -77.37 76.51
N GLU A 76 -157.50 -78.56 75.95
CA GLU A 76 -156.15 -79.08 75.69
C GLU A 76 -155.41 -78.25 74.62
N LYS A 77 -156.10 -77.85 73.53
CA LYS A 77 -155.50 -76.96 72.51
C LYS A 77 -155.14 -75.58 73.07
N ILE A 78 -155.96 -75.01 73.95
CA ILE A 78 -155.67 -73.72 74.60
C ILE A 78 -154.45 -73.83 75.53
N LYS A 79 -154.29 -74.95 76.24
CA LYS A 79 -153.11 -75.19 77.09
C LYS A 79 -151.81 -75.32 76.30
N LEU A 80 -151.83 -75.70 75.02
CA LEU A 80 -150.64 -75.76 74.17
C LEU A 80 -150.24 -74.38 73.60
N LEU A 81 -151.14 -73.39 73.60
CA LEU A 81 -150.90 -72.02 73.12
C LEU A 81 -150.40 -71.10 74.27
N VAL A 82 -149.38 -71.52 75.00
CA VAL A 82 -148.84 -70.79 76.18
C VAL A 82 -148.05 -69.53 75.75
N PRO A 83 -148.17 -68.39 76.48
CA PRO A 83 -147.46 -67.12 76.21
C PRO A 83 -145.92 -67.12 76.28
N ASP A 84 -145.29 -68.19 76.77
CA ASP A 84 -143.87 -68.19 77.12
C ASP A 84 -142.93 -68.22 75.91
N ASP A 85 -143.32 -68.87 74.80
CA ASP A 85 -142.52 -68.93 73.57
C ASP A 85 -142.43 -67.55 72.88
N LEU A 86 -143.55 -66.82 72.79
CA LEU A 86 -143.60 -65.47 72.24
C LEU A 86 -142.80 -64.47 73.09
N LYS A 87 -142.80 -64.65 74.42
CA LYS A 87 -142.03 -63.80 75.34
C LYS A 87 -140.53 -64.03 75.21
N ARG A 88 -140.13 -65.28 74.94
CA ARG A 88 -138.74 -65.64 74.65
C ARG A 88 -138.28 -65.02 73.33
N GLU A 89 -139.05 -65.18 72.26
CA GLU A 89 -138.74 -64.62 70.93
C GLU A 89 -138.65 -63.08 70.93
N LEU A 90 -139.49 -62.42 71.73
CA LEU A 90 -139.40 -60.97 71.96
C LEU A 90 -138.11 -60.56 72.68
N ASN A 91 -137.68 -61.31 73.69
CA ASN A 91 -136.43 -61.04 74.40
C ASN A 91 -135.21 -61.30 73.52
N ASP A 92 -135.20 -62.41 72.77
CA ASP A 92 -134.14 -62.74 71.81
C ASP A 92 -134.02 -61.63 70.74
N SER A 93 -135.15 -61.12 70.25
CA SER A 93 -135.18 -60.00 69.29
C SER A 93 -134.64 -58.70 69.88
N LYS A 94 -134.95 -58.38 71.14
CA LYS A 94 -134.42 -57.20 71.83
C LYS A 94 -132.92 -57.31 72.06
N GLU A 95 -132.44 -58.48 72.46
CA GLU A 95 -131.01 -58.74 72.65
C GLU A 95 -130.27 -58.63 71.31
N LEU A 96 -130.83 -59.17 70.23
CA LEU A 96 -130.28 -59.02 68.89
C LEU A 96 -130.25 -57.55 68.45
N ILE A 97 -131.31 -56.77 68.71
CA ILE A 97 -131.33 -55.33 68.42
C ILE A 97 -130.23 -54.62 69.20
N ALA A 98 -130.10 -54.87 70.50
CA ALA A 98 -129.05 -54.26 71.33
C ALA A 98 -127.65 -54.60 70.81
N GLN A 99 -127.39 -55.86 70.43
CA GLN A 99 -126.12 -56.27 69.83
C GLN A 99 -125.85 -55.56 68.49
N LYS A 100 -126.88 -55.37 67.66
CA LYS A 100 -126.76 -54.65 66.38
C LYS A 100 -126.54 -53.15 66.59
N GLU A 101 -127.21 -52.54 67.56
CA GLU A 101 -127.00 -51.14 67.93
C GLU A 101 -125.58 -50.90 68.44
N GLU A 102 -125.06 -51.79 69.27
CA GLU A 102 -123.67 -51.73 69.73
C GLU A 102 -122.67 -51.92 68.58
N THR A 103 -122.96 -52.85 67.65
CA THR A 103 -122.15 -53.02 66.42
C THR A 103 -122.17 -51.75 65.56
N ILE A 104 -123.33 -51.13 65.36
CA ILE A 104 -123.48 -49.89 64.59
C ILE A 104 -122.71 -48.75 65.25
N LYS A 105 -122.78 -48.63 66.57
CA LYS A 105 -122.02 -47.62 67.33
C LYS A 105 -120.52 -47.81 67.13
N ASN A 106 -120.00 -49.02 67.32
CA ASN A 106 -118.57 -49.32 67.14
C ASN A 106 -118.09 -49.06 65.70
N LEU A 107 -118.93 -49.37 64.70
CA LEU A 107 -118.63 -49.07 63.29
C LEU A 107 -118.62 -47.55 63.03
N ASN A 108 -119.56 -46.79 63.59
CA ASN A 108 -119.58 -45.34 63.44
C ASN A 108 -118.37 -44.66 64.10
N ASP A 109 -117.95 -45.14 65.27
CA ASP A 109 -116.75 -44.67 65.95
C ASP A 109 -115.49 -44.98 65.12
N SER A 110 -115.44 -46.16 64.51
CA SER A 110 -114.36 -46.56 63.58
C SER A 110 -114.36 -45.70 62.31
N ILE A 111 -115.52 -45.44 61.71
CA ILE A 111 -115.65 -44.56 60.53
C ILE A 111 -115.18 -43.14 60.87
N THR A 112 -115.54 -42.63 62.03
CA THR A 112 -115.13 -41.28 62.47
C THR A 112 -113.63 -41.19 62.65
N THR A 113 -113.02 -42.22 63.26
CA THR A 113 -111.57 -42.31 63.44
C THR A 113 -110.85 -42.41 62.10
N LEU A 114 -111.28 -43.30 61.20
CA LEU A 114 -110.69 -43.46 59.87
C LEU A 114 -110.82 -42.20 59.01
N LYS A 115 -111.96 -41.48 59.09
CA LYS A 115 -112.11 -40.19 58.40
C LYS A 115 -111.10 -39.16 58.89
N LYS A 116 -110.85 -39.11 60.20
CA LYS A 116 -109.84 -38.23 60.79
C LYS A 116 -108.44 -38.60 60.32
N GLU A 117 -108.08 -39.89 60.36
CA GLU A 117 -106.78 -40.38 59.89
C GLU A 117 -106.55 -40.11 58.40
N ILE A 118 -107.58 -40.30 57.55
CA ILE A 118 -107.50 -39.99 56.12
C ILE A 118 -107.29 -38.48 55.91
N ALA A 119 -108.01 -37.63 56.63
CA ALA A 119 -107.84 -36.18 56.54
C ALA A 119 -106.41 -35.76 56.95
N GLU A 120 -105.89 -36.31 58.04
CA GLU A 120 -104.50 -36.05 58.48
C GLU A 120 -103.48 -36.57 57.47
N SER A 121 -103.69 -37.75 56.88
CA SER A 121 -102.79 -38.27 55.83
C SER A 121 -102.80 -37.41 54.57
N ARG A 122 -103.95 -36.84 54.19
CA ARG A 122 -104.08 -35.95 53.04
C ARG A 122 -103.29 -34.67 53.26
N LEU A 123 -103.40 -34.06 54.44
CA LEU A 123 -102.62 -32.88 54.79
C LEU A 123 -101.11 -33.17 54.75
N LYS A 124 -100.67 -34.31 55.29
CA LYS A 124 -99.26 -34.73 55.22
C LYS A 124 -98.78 -34.92 53.79
N PHE A 125 -99.58 -35.56 52.92
CA PHE A 125 -99.20 -35.73 51.51
C PHE A 125 -99.16 -34.40 50.76
N GLU A 126 -100.10 -33.50 51.02
CA GLU A 126 -100.12 -32.17 50.40
C GLU A 126 -98.89 -31.35 50.80
N GLU A 127 -98.49 -31.39 52.07
CA GLU A 127 -97.25 -30.77 52.54
C GLU A 127 -96.02 -31.41 51.88
N GLN A 128 -95.96 -32.74 51.78
CA GLN A 128 -94.87 -33.43 51.10
C GLN A 128 -94.79 -33.08 49.61
N ILE A 129 -95.92 -33.00 48.91
CA ILE A 129 -95.98 -32.59 47.50
C ILE A 129 -95.45 -31.16 47.36
N SER A 130 -95.85 -30.25 48.24
CA SER A 130 -95.37 -28.86 48.23
C SER A 130 -93.86 -28.79 48.48
N GLN A 131 -93.33 -29.54 49.45
CA GLN A 131 -91.89 -29.59 49.72
C GLN A 131 -91.09 -30.15 48.54
N ILE A 132 -91.59 -31.19 47.85
CA ILE A 132 -90.95 -31.75 46.66
C ILE A 132 -90.93 -30.71 45.53
N ALA A 133 -92.04 -30.01 45.30
CA ALA A 133 -92.12 -28.96 44.28
C ALA A 133 -91.10 -27.84 44.56
N ASP A 134 -91.00 -27.37 45.81
CA ASP A 134 -90.03 -26.35 46.21
C ASP A 134 -88.57 -26.82 46.05
N GLN A 135 -88.27 -28.08 46.39
CA GLN A 135 -86.94 -28.66 46.21
C GLN A 135 -86.58 -28.77 44.72
N GLN A 136 -87.53 -29.17 43.87
CA GLN A 136 -87.33 -29.22 42.42
C GLN A 136 -87.07 -27.83 41.84
N ALA A 137 -87.86 -26.83 42.24
CA ALA A 137 -87.67 -25.44 41.80
C ALA A 137 -86.28 -24.91 42.20
N LYS A 138 -85.85 -25.13 43.46
CA LYS A 138 -84.50 -24.75 43.93
C LYS A 138 -83.40 -25.46 43.15
N LYS A 139 -83.58 -26.75 42.83
CA LYS A 139 -82.61 -27.55 42.07
C LYS A 139 -82.45 -27.02 40.64
N GLU A 140 -83.55 -26.66 39.96
CA GLU A 140 -83.49 -26.09 38.62
C GLU A 140 -82.84 -24.70 38.61
N ILE A 141 -83.17 -23.82 39.57
CA ILE A 141 -82.49 -22.51 39.71
C ILE A 141 -80.98 -22.69 39.91
N SER A 142 -80.56 -23.66 40.73
CA SER A 142 -79.14 -23.96 40.94
C SER A 142 -78.45 -24.50 39.69
N LYS A 143 -79.14 -25.35 38.91
CA LYS A 143 -78.62 -25.86 37.63
C LYS A 143 -78.47 -24.72 36.62
N ASP A 144 -79.49 -23.90 36.45
CA ASP A 144 -79.47 -22.77 35.52
C ASP A 144 -78.33 -21.81 35.84
N LYS A 145 -78.13 -21.49 37.13
CA LYS A 145 -76.99 -20.68 37.57
C LYS A 145 -75.65 -21.33 37.26
N THR A 146 -75.54 -22.65 37.42
CA THR A 146 -74.31 -23.40 37.11
C THR A 146 -74.04 -23.40 35.60
N VAL A 147 -75.06 -23.65 34.78
CA VAL A 147 -74.97 -23.60 33.31
C VAL A 147 -74.59 -22.20 32.83
N ALA A 148 -75.22 -21.14 33.37
CA ALA A 148 -74.89 -19.77 33.05
C ALA A 148 -73.43 -19.42 33.41
N ASN A 149 -72.93 -19.89 34.55
CA ASN A 149 -71.53 -19.69 34.94
C ASN A 149 -70.57 -20.44 34.00
N MET A 150 -70.84 -21.71 33.68
CA MET A 150 -70.02 -22.49 32.74
C MET A 150 -70.02 -21.85 31.34
N GLN A 151 -71.14 -21.28 30.90
CA GLN A 151 -71.23 -20.60 29.61
C GLN A 151 -70.38 -19.32 29.60
N LYS A 152 -70.44 -18.51 30.66
CA LYS A 152 -69.56 -17.32 30.80
C LYS A 152 -68.08 -17.71 30.84
N GLU A 153 -67.73 -18.76 31.56
CA GLU A 153 -66.36 -19.26 31.62
C GLU A 153 -65.88 -19.77 30.25
N ARG A 154 -66.76 -20.43 29.50
CA ARG A 154 -66.49 -20.86 28.12
C ARG A 154 -66.22 -19.66 27.20
N GLU A 155 -67.03 -18.60 27.28
CA GLU A 155 -66.84 -17.37 26.50
C GLU A 155 -65.50 -16.70 26.83
N VAL A 156 -65.18 -16.54 28.12
CA VAL A 156 -63.87 -16.00 28.57
C VAL A 156 -62.71 -16.85 28.05
N ASN A 157 -62.81 -18.18 28.14
CA ASN A 157 -61.78 -19.07 27.65
C ASN A 157 -61.63 -19.01 26.12
N GLN A 158 -62.73 -18.85 25.37
CA GLN A 158 -62.67 -18.65 23.92
C GLN A 158 -61.94 -17.36 23.55
N ASP A 159 -62.20 -16.26 24.24
CA ASP A 159 -61.51 -14.99 23.96
C ASP A 159 -60.02 -15.06 24.33
N LYS A 160 -59.68 -15.75 25.43
CA LYS A 160 -58.28 -16.01 25.80
C LYS A 160 -57.57 -16.89 24.76
N ILE A 161 -58.24 -17.88 24.19
CA ILE A 161 -57.70 -18.69 23.10
C ILE A 161 -57.40 -17.82 21.88
N LYS A 162 -58.33 -16.95 21.45
CA LYS A 162 -58.11 -16.03 20.33
C LYS A 162 -56.93 -15.09 20.55
N GLU A 163 -56.74 -14.61 21.79
CA GLU A 163 -55.60 -13.76 22.14
C GLU A 163 -54.27 -14.52 22.06
N LEU A 164 -54.25 -15.76 22.56
CA LEU A 164 -53.08 -16.63 22.47
C LEU A 164 -52.76 -16.98 21.01
N GLU A 165 -53.75 -17.25 20.17
CA GLU A 165 -53.56 -17.49 18.73
C GLU A 165 -52.92 -16.29 18.03
N LYS A 166 -53.37 -15.06 18.35
CA LYS A 166 -52.74 -13.83 17.84
C LYS A 166 -51.28 -13.72 18.28
N LEU A 167 -50.98 -14.05 19.54
CA LEU A 167 -49.61 -14.01 20.06
C LEU A 167 -48.71 -15.06 19.40
N VAL A 168 -49.21 -16.28 19.18
CA VAL A 168 -48.51 -17.36 18.47
C VAL A 168 -48.18 -16.92 17.05
N ASN A 169 -49.18 -16.43 16.30
CA ASN A 169 -48.97 -15.97 14.93
C ASN A 169 -47.95 -14.82 14.86
N LYS A 170 -47.99 -13.87 15.81
CA LYS A 170 -46.99 -12.81 15.91
C LYS A 170 -45.58 -13.38 16.15
N LYS A 171 -45.44 -14.31 17.08
CA LYS A 171 -44.14 -14.95 17.40
C LYS A 171 -43.61 -15.78 16.24
N GLU A 172 -44.48 -16.40 15.47
CA GLU A 172 -44.12 -17.17 14.28
C GLU A 172 -43.66 -16.28 13.12
N ALA A 173 -44.26 -15.10 12.98
CA ALA A 173 -43.76 -14.05 12.09
C ALA A 173 -42.38 -13.53 12.51
N GLU A 174 -42.20 -13.17 13.80
CA GLU A 174 -40.90 -12.75 14.35
C GLU A 174 -39.81 -13.82 14.15
N LYS A 175 -40.14 -15.10 14.37
CA LYS A 175 -39.23 -16.23 14.12
C LYS A 175 -38.83 -16.31 12.64
N SER A 176 -39.78 -16.10 11.73
CA SER A 176 -39.49 -16.14 10.29
C SER A 176 -38.56 -14.99 9.87
N GLU A 177 -38.76 -13.79 10.42
CA GLU A 177 -37.85 -12.65 10.20
C GLU A 177 -36.43 -12.94 10.72
N TYR A 178 -36.29 -13.51 11.92
CA TYR A 178 -34.98 -13.91 12.44
C TYR A 178 -34.31 -14.97 11.57
N MET A 179 -35.06 -15.91 11.00
CA MET A 179 -34.52 -16.92 10.08
C MET A 179 -33.97 -16.28 8.80
N ILE A 180 -34.63 -15.26 8.26
CA ILE A 180 -34.15 -14.48 7.11
C ILE A 180 -32.84 -13.77 7.49
N GLN A 181 -32.81 -13.05 8.62
CA GLN A 181 -31.61 -12.36 9.10
C GLN A 181 -30.42 -13.30 9.30
N ILE A 182 -30.65 -14.50 9.86
CA ILE A 182 -29.61 -15.53 10.02
C ILE A 182 -29.11 -16.01 8.65
N SER A 183 -30.00 -16.17 7.68
CA SER A 183 -29.62 -16.54 6.31
C SER A 183 -28.74 -15.47 5.66
N ASP A 184 -29.12 -14.20 5.76
CA ASP A 184 -28.36 -13.07 5.21
C ASP A 184 -26.97 -12.96 5.86
N LEU A 185 -26.90 -13.10 7.19
CA LEU A 185 -25.64 -13.10 7.93
C LEU A 185 -24.71 -14.25 7.51
N LYS A 186 -25.26 -15.45 7.23
CA LYS A 186 -24.46 -16.58 6.71
C LYS A 186 -23.94 -16.33 5.30
N SER A 187 -24.74 -15.67 4.46
CA SER A 187 -24.30 -15.26 3.11
C SER A 187 -23.13 -14.29 3.22
N LEU A 188 -23.27 -13.24 4.04
CA LEU A 188 -22.22 -12.25 4.27
C LEU A 188 -20.96 -12.88 4.86
N GLN A 189 -21.09 -13.83 5.79
CA GLN A 189 -19.95 -14.56 6.35
C GLN A 189 -19.20 -15.35 5.27
N THR A 190 -19.91 -15.94 4.30
CA THR A 190 -19.31 -16.72 3.21
C THR A 190 -18.56 -15.81 2.22
N GLU A 191 -19.12 -14.64 1.90
CA GLU A 191 -18.46 -13.61 1.08
C GLU A 191 -17.18 -13.10 1.76
N LEU A 192 -17.26 -12.71 3.05
CA LEU A 192 -16.10 -12.27 3.83
C LEU A 192 -15.00 -13.33 3.90
N LEU A 193 -15.36 -14.61 4.06
CA LEU A 193 -14.39 -15.69 4.09
C LEU A 193 -13.71 -15.88 2.72
N THR A 194 -14.42 -15.59 1.63
CA THR A 194 -13.87 -15.65 0.28
C THR A 194 -12.90 -14.52 0.05
N GLU A 195 -13.28 -13.28 0.40
CA GLU A 195 -12.40 -12.11 0.34
C GLU A 195 -11.15 -12.29 1.21
N GLN A 196 -11.30 -12.86 2.41
CA GLN A 196 -10.14 -13.18 3.27
C GLN A 196 -9.17 -14.16 2.60
N LYS A 197 -9.66 -15.17 1.87
CA LYS A 197 -8.80 -16.11 1.14
C LYS A 197 -8.05 -15.43 -0.01
N GLU A 198 -8.72 -14.52 -0.73
CA GLU A 198 -8.10 -13.75 -1.80
C GLU A 198 -7.00 -12.83 -1.27
N ILE A 199 -7.25 -12.15 -0.14
CA ILE A 199 -6.24 -11.32 0.55
C ILE A 199 -5.02 -12.17 0.94
N VAL A 200 -5.24 -13.34 1.54
CA VAL A 200 -4.15 -14.26 1.92
C VAL A 200 -3.35 -14.72 0.70
N ALA A 201 -4.02 -15.01 -0.42
CA ALA A 201 -3.35 -15.37 -1.67
C ALA A 201 -2.47 -14.22 -2.20
N HIS A 202 -2.98 -12.99 -2.22
CA HIS A 202 -2.21 -11.80 -2.60
C HIS A 202 -0.99 -11.56 -1.70
N PHE A 203 -1.13 -11.76 -0.38
CA PHE A 203 0.04 -11.69 0.51
C PHE A 203 1.09 -12.75 0.16
N GLY A 204 0.67 -13.98 -0.18
CA GLY A 204 1.58 -15.03 -0.64
C GLY A 204 2.33 -14.66 -1.93
N GLU A 205 1.65 -14.01 -2.88
CA GLU A 205 2.27 -13.49 -4.11
C GLU A 205 3.28 -12.38 -3.80
N GLN A 206 2.94 -11.44 -2.91
CA GLN A 206 3.84 -10.37 -2.48
C GLN A 206 5.09 -10.92 -1.77
N GLU A 207 4.93 -11.92 -0.90
CA GLU A 207 6.06 -12.59 -0.26
C GLU A 207 6.99 -13.26 -1.27
N ALA A 208 6.45 -13.91 -2.31
CA ALA A 208 7.24 -14.50 -3.38
C ALA A 208 8.04 -13.43 -4.14
N LEU A 209 7.41 -12.30 -4.46
CA LEU A 209 8.05 -11.16 -5.13
C LEU A 209 9.19 -10.55 -4.29
N ILE A 210 8.98 -10.42 -2.96
CA ILE A 210 10.02 -9.96 -2.02
C ILE A 210 11.22 -10.90 -2.04
N ARG A 211 11.01 -12.22 -2.01
CA ARG A 211 12.10 -13.21 -2.08
C ARG A 211 12.87 -13.11 -3.41
N GLU A 212 12.16 -12.88 -4.50
CA GLU A 212 12.78 -12.67 -5.82
C GLU A 212 13.67 -11.41 -5.82
N TYR A 213 13.15 -10.29 -5.31
CA TYR A 213 13.95 -9.05 -5.21
C TYR A 213 15.15 -9.19 -4.27
N GLN A 214 15.01 -9.89 -3.15
CA GLN A 214 16.14 -10.19 -2.27
C GLN A 214 17.22 -11.01 -2.98
N SER A 215 16.83 -12.05 -3.73
CA SER A 215 17.73 -12.86 -4.55
C SER A 215 18.43 -12.02 -5.62
N LEU A 216 17.69 -11.12 -6.30
CA LEU A 216 18.24 -10.19 -7.28
C LEU A 216 19.25 -9.22 -6.65
N GLY A 217 18.94 -8.69 -5.46
CA GLY A 217 19.86 -7.84 -4.68
C GLY A 217 21.19 -8.55 -4.41
N VAL A 218 21.15 -9.78 -3.90
CA VAL A 218 22.35 -10.59 -3.66
C VAL A 218 23.15 -10.84 -4.95
N LYS A 219 22.49 -11.07 -6.09
CA LYS A 219 23.19 -11.21 -7.38
C LYS A 219 23.87 -9.91 -7.79
N LYS A 220 23.18 -8.77 -7.63
CA LYS A 220 23.72 -7.44 -7.95
C LYS A 220 24.89 -7.05 -7.05
N ASP A 221 24.85 -7.40 -5.77
CA ASP A 221 25.97 -7.19 -4.85
C ASP A 221 27.21 -7.99 -5.30
N LYS A 222 27.04 -9.25 -5.71
CA LYS A 222 28.14 -10.06 -6.26
C LYS A 222 28.71 -9.46 -7.55
N GLU A 223 27.86 -8.97 -8.45
CA GLU A 223 28.28 -8.26 -9.67
C GLU A 223 29.07 -6.98 -9.33
N LEU A 224 28.60 -6.21 -8.35
CA LEU A 224 29.25 -5.01 -7.88
C LEU A 224 30.63 -5.30 -7.27
N ASP A 225 30.75 -6.36 -6.47
CA ASP A 225 32.04 -6.77 -5.90
C ASP A 225 33.02 -7.22 -6.99
N LYS A 226 32.55 -7.96 -8.00
CA LYS A 226 33.36 -8.31 -9.17
C LYS A 226 33.83 -7.05 -9.91
N ALA A 227 32.93 -6.10 -10.17
CA ALA A 227 33.27 -4.84 -10.82
C ALA A 227 34.27 -3.99 -10.02
N LYS A 228 34.12 -3.91 -8.69
CA LYS A 228 35.10 -3.25 -7.80
C LYS A 228 36.47 -3.92 -7.86
N SER A 229 36.50 -5.24 -7.91
CA SER A 229 37.73 -6.03 -8.06
C SER A 229 38.44 -5.72 -9.37
N GLU A 230 37.69 -5.65 -10.47
CA GLU A 230 38.20 -5.28 -11.79
C GLU A 230 38.67 -3.82 -11.84
N LEU A 231 37.91 -2.89 -11.25
CA LEU A 231 38.32 -1.49 -11.11
C LEU A 231 39.65 -1.36 -10.37
N LYS A 232 39.85 -2.10 -9.28
CA LYS A 232 41.12 -2.12 -8.54
C LYS A 232 42.27 -2.61 -9.42
N LYS A 233 42.06 -3.64 -10.25
CA LYS A 233 43.05 -4.11 -11.22
C LYS A 233 43.37 -3.04 -12.27
N TYR A 234 42.35 -2.39 -12.84
CA TYR A 234 42.55 -1.31 -13.81
C TYR A 234 43.29 -0.11 -13.21
N LYS A 235 42.96 0.27 -11.96
CA LYS A 235 43.67 1.33 -11.24
C LYS A 235 45.15 1.00 -11.07
N SER A 236 45.47 -0.22 -10.62
CA SER A 236 46.87 -0.64 -10.50
C SER A 236 47.62 -0.65 -11.83
N LYS A 237 46.96 -1.02 -12.94
CA LYS A 237 47.54 -0.91 -14.28
C LYS A 237 47.77 0.54 -14.70
N ALA A 238 46.82 1.43 -14.40
CA ALA A 238 46.94 2.86 -14.69
C ALA A 238 48.10 3.49 -13.91
N ASP A 239 48.27 3.13 -12.63
CA ASP A 239 49.38 3.58 -11.79
C ASP A 239 50.73 3.11 -12.38
N VAL A 240 50.82 1.86 -12.85
CA VAL A 240 52.02 1.34 -13.53
C VAL A 240 52.31 2.10 -14.83
N GLU A 241 51.29 2.39 -15.65
CA GLU A 241 51.48 3.19 -16.86
C GLU A 241 51.84 4.65 -16.56
N GLN A 242 51.39 5.20 -15.44
CA GLN A 242 51.81 6.52 -15.00
C GLN A 242 53.29 6.54 -14.65
N VAL A 243 53.78 5.55 -13.90
CA VAL A 243 55.22 5.41 -13.61
C VAL A 243 56.05 5.30 -14.89
N LYS A 244 55.57 4.55 -15.90
CA LYS A 244 56.25 4.47 -17.20
C LYS A 244 56.25 5.81 -17.94
N ARG A 245 55.15 6.56 -17.92
CA ARG A 245 55.10 7.92 -18.49
C ARG A 245 56.11 8.84 -17.82
N ASP A 246 56.18 8.84 -16.50
CA ASP A 246 57.13 9.65 -15.75
C ASP A 246 58.59 9.28 -16.08
N GLN A 247 58.88 7.98 -16.27
CA GLN A 247 60.20 7.51 -16.73
C GLN A 247 60.54 7.96 -18.15
N ILE A 248 59.56 7.96 -19.07
CA ILE A 248 59.74 8.48 -20.44
C ILE A 248 60.05 9.97 -20.39
N THR A 249 59.30 10.75 -19.59
CA THR A 249 59.55 12.19 -19.43
C THR A 249 60.95 12.48 -18.89
N ASP A 250 61.44 11.71 -17.90
CA ASP A 250 62.82 11.83 -17.41
C ASP A 250 63.86 11.46 -18.49
N ALA A 251 63.60 10.42 -19.28
CA ALA A 251 64.46 10.04 -20.39
C ALA A 251 64.50 11.11 -21.50
N GLU A 252 63.36 11.70 -21.85
CA GLU A 252 63.25 12.81 -22.80
C GLU A 252 64.03 14.04 -22.31
N ALA A 253 63.93 14.38 -21.03
CA ALA A 253 64.70 15.48 -20.44
C ALA A 253 66.23 15.25 -20.55
N LYS A 254 66.69 14.02 -20.26
CA LYS A 254 68.10 13.63 -20.43
C LYS A 254 68.55 13.65 -21.89
N LEU A 255 67.68 13.26 -22.82
CA LEU A 255 67.97 13.27 -24.24
C LEU A 255 68.09 14.70 -24.75
N ASN A 256 67.17 15.59 -24.39
CA ASN A 256 67.24 17.02 -24.70
C ASN A 256 68.51 17.67 -24.13
N GLN A 257 68.93 17.30 -22.92
CA GLN A 257 70.20 17.74 -22.35
C GLN A 257 71.39 17.30 -23.21
N ARG A 258 71.45 16.01 -23.58
CA ARG A 258 72.52 15.49 -24.45
C ARG A 258 72.51 16.13 -25.83
N GLU A 259 71.34 16.43 -26.37
CA GLU A 259 71.22 17.14 -27.64
C GLU A 259 71.80 18.56 -27.54
N SER A 260 71.54 19.27 -26.43
CA SER A 260 72.17 20.56 -26.15
C SER A 260 73.70 20.45 -26.03
N GLU A 261 74.21 19.44 -25.31
CA GLU A 261 75.66 19.17 -25.20
C GLU A 261 76.29 18.87 -26.57
N MET A 262 75.61 18.08 -27.41
CA MET A 262 76.05 17.77 -28.77
C MET A 262 76.08 19.01 -29.67
N GLN A 263 75.07 19.88 -29.59
CA GLN A 263 75.06 21.16 -30.32
C GLN A 263 76.22 22.06 -29.89
N GLN A 264 76.57 22.10 -28.59
CA GLN A 264 77.75 22.82 -28.13
C GLN A 264 79.06 22.23 -28.67
N LEU A 265 79.15 20.91 -28.78
CA LEU A 265 80.32 20.26 -29.38
C LEU A 265 80.44 20.57 -30.88
N LEU A 266 79.33 20.62 -31.62
CA LEU A 266 79.32 21.02 -33.04
C LEU A 266 79.89 22.44 -33.21
N ILE A 267 79.47 23.40 -32.37
CA ILE A 267 80.00 24.77 -32.41
C ILE A 267 81.53 24.77 -32.19
N LYS A 268 82.02 24.00 -31.21
CA LYS A 268 83.47 23.86 -30.97
C LYS A 268 84.20 23.21 -32.14
N MET A 269 83.53 22.33 -32.88
CA MET A 269 84.10 21.69 -34.08
C MET A 269 84.27 22.71 -35.20
N ASP A 270 83.29 23.59 -35.42
CA ASP A 270 83.39 24.70 -36.38
C ASP A 270 84.52 25.69 -36.00
N GLU A 271 84.71 25.95 -34.70
CA GLU A 271 85.83 26.76 -34.19
C GLU A 271 87.18 26.09 -34.49
N LEU A 272 87.29 24.77 -34.28
CA LEU A 272 88.49 24.00 -34.63
C LEU A 272 88.78 24.03 -36.13
N GLU A 273 87.76 23.94 -36.99
CA GLU A 273 87.92 24.02 -38.45
C GLU A 273 88.42 25.40 -38.90
N LYS A 274 87.96 26.48 -38.25
CA LYS A 274 88.52 27.83 -38.45
C LYS A 274 89.99 27.89 -38.07
N VAL A 275 90.36 27.39 -36.89
CA VAL A 275 91.76 27.34 -36.43
C VAL A 275 92.63 26.52 -37.39
N GLN A 276 92.12 25.39 -37.90
CA GLN A 276 92.83 24.56 -38.86
C GLN A 276 93.06 25.30 -40.20
N THR A 277 92.07 26.07 -40.66
CA THR A 277 92.19 26.91 -41.86
C THR A 277 93.21 28.02 -41.67
N GLU A 278 93.21 28.69 -40.51
CA GLU A 278 94.21 29.70 -40.15
C GLU A 278 95.62 29.10 -40.08
N PHE A 279 95.75 27.91 -39.49
CA PHE A 279 97.03 27.19 -39.43
C PHE A 279 97.56 26.87 -40.83
N PHE A 280 96.69 26.39 -41.75
CA PHE A 280 97.07 26.12 -43.14
C PHE A 280 97.52 27.39 -43.89
N ASN A 281 96.82 28.51 -43.68
CA ASN A 281 97.19 29.80 -44.27
C ASN A 281 98.54 30.31 -43.74
N LEU A 282 98.78 30.20 -42.43
CA LEU A 282 100.05 30.55 -41.81
C LEU A 282 101.20 29.67 -42.32
N GLN A 283 100.97 28.37 -42.46
CA GLN A 283 101.95 27.44 -43.00
C GLN A 283 102.31 27.79 -44.45
N SER A 284 101.31 28.10 -45.28
CA SER A 284 101.51 28.52 -46.68
C SER A 284 102.32 29.81 -46.78
N ARG A 285 102.01 30.81 -45.93
CA ARG A 285 102.75 32.09 -45.88
C ARG A 285 104.20 31.90 -45.45
N THR A 286 104.44 31.02 -44.48
CA THR A 286 105.79 30.71 -43.99
C THR A 286 106.64 30.06 -45.08
N GLU A 287 106.08 29.14 -45.88
CA GLU A 287 106.79 28.52 -46.99
C GLU A 287 107.09 29.51 -48.13
N GLU A 288 106.18 30.44 -48.42
CA GLU A 288 106.42 31.51 -49.40
C GLU A 288 107.53 32.46 -48.94
N GLU A 289 107.55 32.85 -47.66
CA GLU A 289 108.65 33.65 -47.10
C GLU A 289 110.00 32.92 -47.18
N LYS A 290 110.05 31.63 -46.82
CA LYS A 290 111.28 30.82 -46.98
C LYS A 290 111.75 30.76 -48.43
N LYS A 291 110.82 30.68 -49.39
CA LYS A 291 111.14 30.71 -50.83
C LYS A 291 111.74 32.05 -51.23
N GLN A 292 111.13 33.17 -50.82
CA GLN A 292 111.70 34.50 -51.05
C GLN A 292 113.11 34.66 -50.47
N TYR A 293 113.35 34.17 -49.25
CA TYR A 293 114.69 34.20 -48.65
C TYR A 293 115.70 33.34 -49.44
N ARG A 294 115.30 32.14 -49.89
CA ARG A 294 116.15 31.31 -50.76
C ARG A 294 116.51 31.99 -52.07
N ASP A 295 115.56 32.68 -52.70
CA ASP A 295 115.80 33.39 -53.96
C ASP A 295 116.70 34.61 -53.77
N LYS A 296 116.55 35.35 -52.66
CA LYS A 296 117.49 36.43 -52.28
C LYS A 296 118.90 35.91 -52.04
N VAL A 297 119.05 34.78 -51.34
CA VAL A 297 120.36 34.15 -51.11
C VAL A 297 121.03 33.80 -52.45
N LYS A 298 120.31 33.15 -53.38
CA LYS A 298 120.83 32.85 -54.73
C LYS A 298 121.24 34.11 -55.50
N SER A 299 120.45 35.19 -55.39
CA SER A 299 120.80 36.47 -56.02
C SER A 299 122.09 37.06 -55.44
N TYR A 300 122.27 37.00 -54.11
CA TYR A 300 123.50 37.44 -53.46
C TYR A 300 124.70 36.56 -53.81
N GLU A 301 124.52 35.24 -53.90
CA GLU A 301 125.57 34.32 -54.36
C GLU A 301 126.01 34.65 -55.80
N SER A 302 125.05 34.90 -56.70
CA SER A 302 125.35 35.35 -58.07
C SER A 302 126.12 36.66 -58.09
N PHE A 303 125.74 37.63 -57.25
CA PHE A 303 126.41 38.91 -57.14
C PHE A 303 127.84 38.80 -56.60
N ILE A 304 128.06 37.92 -55.60
CA ILE A 304 129.39 37.62 -55.06
C ILE A 304 130.28 37.00 -56.14
N LEU A 305 129.75 36.07 -56.95
CA LEU A 305 130.51 35.48 -58.06
C LEU A 305 130.92 36.54 -59.09
N THR A 306 130.05 37.50 -59.41
CA THR A 306 130.39 38.63 -60.29
C THR A 306 131.52 39.47 -59.72
N LEU A 307 131.43 39.88 -58.44
CA LEU A 307 132.49 40.64 -57.77
C LEU A 307 133.82 39.88 -57.71
N GLN A 308 133.79 38.57 -57.51
CA GLN A 308 134.99 37.73 -57.53
C GLN A 308 135.65 37.71 -58.91
N SER A 309 134.86 37.65 -60.00
CA SER A 309 135.37 37.75 -61.37
C SER A 309 136.01 39.11 -61.61
N GLU A 310 135.34 40.20 -61.23
CA GLU A 310 135.85 41.57 -61.39
C GLU A 310 137.16 41.78 -60.60
N LEU A 311 137.26 41.27 -59.37
CA LEU A 311 138.48 41.31 -58.58
C LEU A 311 139.64 40.54 -59.22
N SER A 312 139.34 39.38 -59.84
CA SER A 312 140.34 38.60 -60.57
C SER A 312 140.87 39.37 -61.78
N ASP A 313 139.99 40.04 -62.52
CA ASP A 313 140.37 40.85 -63.68
C ASP A 313 141.24 42.06 -63.27
N VAL A 314 140.86 42.77 -62.21
CA VAL A 314 141.66 43.88 -61.65
C VAL A 314 143.02 43.38 -61.16
N ARG A 315 143.10 42.20 -60.54
CA ARG A 315 144.35 41.60 -60.09
C ARG A 315 145.29 41.26 -61.25
N ASN A 316 144.74 40.78 -62.37
CA ASN A 316 145.50 40.53 -63.59
C ASN A 316 146.00 41.84 -64.22
N GLN A 317 145.14 42.87 -64.30
CA GLN A 317 145.53 44.20 -64.79
C GLN A 317 146.64 44.83 -63.92
N LEU A 318 146.57 44.66 -62.60
CA LEU A 318 147.60 45.14 -61.69
C LEU A 318 148.93 44.41 -61.90
N SER A 319 148.90 43.09 -62.05
CA SER A 319 150.10 42.29 -62.32
C SER A 319 150.76 42.69 -63.64
N GLU A 320 149.97 42.98 -64.68
CA GLU A 320 150.48 43.49 -65.96
C GLU A 320 151.11 44.88 -65.79
N SER A 321 150.48 45.76 -65.01
CA SER A 321 151.01 47.10 -64.68
C SER A 321 152.33 47.03 -63.91
N GLU A 322 152.46 46.11 -62.95
CA GLU A 322 153.69 45.87 -62.20
C GLU A 322 154.81 45.33 -63.10
N ARG A 323 154.49 44.43 -64.03
CA ARG A 323 155.43 43.92 -65.04
C ARG A 323 155.95 45.05 -65.96
N LEU A 324 155.04 45.89 -66.46
CA LEU A 324 155.36 47.08 -67.25
C LEU A 324 156.25 48.06 -66.46
N ARG A 325 155.97 48.25 -65.17
CA ARG A 325 156.80 49.11 -64.30
C ARG A 325 158.21 48.55 -64.10
N ALA A 326 158.35 47.23 -63.92
CA ALA A 326 159.66 46.58 -63.81
C ALA A 326 160.48 46.69 -65.11
N GLU A 327 159.83 46.55 -66.28
CA GLU A 327 160.48 46.77 -67.58
C GLU A 327 160.93 48.23 -67.78
N GLN A 328 160.09 49.19 -67.36
CA GLN A 328 160.43 50.62 -67.38
C GLN A 328 161.60 50.92 -66.43
N GLN A 329 161.61 50.35 -65.23
CA GLN A 329 162.70 50.54 -64.26
C GLN A 329 164.03 49.97 -64.78
N GLY A 330 164.02 48.78 -65.39
CA GLY A 330 165.21 48.20 -66.02
C GLY A 330 165.68 48.94 -67.29
N SER A 331 164.83 49.79 -67.86
CA SER A 331 165.20 50.70 -68.96
C SER A 331 165.85 51.98 -68.42
N ILE A 332 165.35 52.49 -67.30
CA ILE A 332 165.91 53.66 -66.61
C ILE A 332 167.33 53.37 -66.10
N GLU A 333 167.54 52.24 -65.42
CA GLU A 333 168.87 51.87 -64.90
C GLU A 333 169.93 51.72 -66.01
N ARG A 334 169.52 51.24 -67.20
CA ARG A 334 170.39 51.17 -68.38
C ARG A 334 170.71 52.55 -68.96
N LEU A 335 169.75 53.46 -68.96
CA LEU A 335 169.96 54.84 -69.41
C LEU A 335 170.85 55.63 -68.43
N GLU A 336 170.67 55.43 -67.12
CA GLU A 336 171.48 56.08 -66.08
C GLU A 336 172.95 55.61 -66.11
N ALA A 337 173.20 54.33 -66.37
CA ALA A 337 174.56 53.79 -66.53
C ALA A 337 175.30 54.36 -67.78
N LEU A 338 174.57 54.58 -68.88
CA LEU A 338 175.10 55.22 -70.09
C LEU A 338 175.39 56.71 -69.87
N ILE A 339 174.56 57.40 -69.09
CA ILE A 339 174.74 58.82 -68.74
C ILE A 339 175.98 59.02 -67.84
N ALA A 340 176.21 58.15 -66.86
CA ALA A 340 177.37 58.22 -65.97
C ALA A 340 178.71 58.03 -66.72
N GLN A 341 178.73 57.25 -67.80
CA GLN A 341 179.95 56.99 -68.58
C GLN A 341 180.30 58.16 -69.52
N VAL A 342 179.30 58.90 -70.00
CA VAL A 342 179.49 60.04 -70.93
C VAL A 342 179.80 61.34 -70.18
N GLN A 343 179.39 61.50 -68.92
CA GLN A 343 179.60 62.72 -68.12
C GLN A 343 181.03 62.94 -67.60
N THR A 344 181.97 62.02 -67.83
CA THR A 344 183.38 62.17 -67.39
C THR A 344 184.31 62.72 -68.50
N GLN A 345 183.81 63.07 -69.71
CA GLN A 345 184.67 63.52 -70.81
C GLN A 345 184.44 64.87 -71.50
N MET A 346 183.28 65.55 -71.49
CA MET A 346 183.20 66.88 -72.16
C MET A 346 182.12 67.82 -71.60
N GLY A 347 182.54 69.05 -71.32
CA GLY A 347 182.07 70.25 -72.04
C GLY A 347 180.59 70.66 -71.96
N GLN A 348 180.37 71.79 -71.27
CA GLN A 348 179.54 72.94 -71.66
C GLN A 348 178.01 72.79 -71.88
N GLN A 349 177.34 73.77 -71.27
CA GLN A 349 176.13 74.47 -71.73
C GLN A 349 174.74 73.83 -71.56
N GLU A 350 173.94 74.60 -70.81
CA GLU A 350 172.60 75.09 -71.18
C GLU A 350 171.44 74.12 -71.43
N THR A 351 170.35 74.43 -70.70
CA THR A 351 168.97 74.57 -71.18
C THR A 351 168.01 73.36 -71.30
N HIS A 352 166.86 73.54 -70.62
CA HIS A 352 165.46 73.47 -71.12
C HIS A 352 164.71 72.15 -71.44
N THR A 353 163.66 71.90 -70.61
CA THR A 353 162.21 71.64 -70.93
C THR A 353 161.82 70.44 -71.84
N PRO A 354 160.52 70.12 -72.10
CA PRO A 354 159.21 70.48 -71.51
C PRO A 354 158.45 69.19 -71.05
N THR A 355 157.21 69.13 -70.53
CA THR A 355 155.87 69.62 -70.93
C THR A 355 154.96 69.21 -69.74
N THR A 356 153.90 69.87 -69.28
CA THR A 356 152.91 70.71 -69.95
C THR A 356 152.10 71.46 -68.89
N THR A 357 151.98 72.78 -69.09
CA THR A 357 150.78 73.63 -68.90
C THR A 357 150.13 73.86 -67.52
N LYS A 358 150.36 75.12 -67.07
CA LYS A 358 149.39 76.18 -66.64
C LYS A 358 148.56 75.92 -65.36
N SER A 359 148.73 76.73 -64.30
CA SER A 359 148.25 78.13 -64.12
C SER A 359 146.74 78.22 -64.24
N GLY A 360 145.95 78.76 -63.30
CA GLY A 360 146.23 79.48 -62.06
C GLY A 360 144.93 80.14 -61.57
N SER A 361 144.98 80.67 -60.34
CA SER A 361 144.11 81.69 -59.74
C SER A 361 142.59 81.46 -59.69
N SER A 362 142.09 81.25 -58.46
CA SER A 362 141.06 81.99 -57.67
C SER A 362 139.99 82.92 -58.30
N THR A 363 139.89 83.06 -59.62
CA THR A 363 138.87 83.88 -60.31
C THR A 363 137.71 83.02 -60.84
N ASP A 364 137.96 81.74 -61.12
CA ASP A 364 136.98 80.84 -61.74
C ASP A 364 135.81 80.46 -60.81
N ILE A 365 136.06 80.35 -59.50
CA ILE A 365 135.01 80.07 -58.51
C ILE A 365 133.98 81.21 -58.45
N MET A 366 134.44 82.46 -58.50
CA MET A 366 133.55 83.63 -58.49
C MET A 366 132.73 83.75 -59.78
N ASN A 367 133.35 83.47 -60.93
CA ASN A 367 132.67 83.44 -62.24
C ASN A 367 131.62 82.32 -62.31
N LEU A 368 131.88 81.16 -61.71
CA LEU A 368 130.92 80.05 -61.64
C LEU A 368 129.72 80.38 -60.73
N LEU A 369 129.97 80.99 -59.57
CA LEU A 369 128.87 81.45 -58.70
C LEU A 369 128.01 82.51 -59.41
N ASP A 370 128.62 83.43 -60.17
CA ASP A 370 127.88 84.38 -61.02
C ASP A 370 127.13 83.69 -62.17
N SER A 371 127.73 82.67 -62.79
CA SER A 371 127.08 81.88 -63.84
C SER A 371 125.85 81.13 -63.30
N ILE A 372 125.92 80.60 -62.07
CA ILE A 372 124.77 79.95 -61.43
C ILE A 372 123.65 80.97 -61.20
N ILE A 373 123.95 82.17 -60.69
CA ILE A 373 122.94 83.23 -60.52
C ILE A 373 122.33 83.62 -61.87
N GLN A 374 123.15 83.77 -62.91
CA GLN A 374 122.67 84.14 -64.24
C GLN A 374 121.78 83.06 -64.86
N LYS A 375 122.19 81.79 -64.75
CA LYS A 375 121.43 80.63 -65.24
C LYS A 375 120.15 80.39 -64.47
N ALA A 376 120.16 80.66 -63.16
CA ALA A 376 118.98 80.62 -62.31
C ALA A 376 117.96 81.68 -62.78
N ASN A 377 118.41 82.92 -63.05
CA ASN A 377 117.56 84.00 -63.57
C ASN A 377 117.09 83.78 -65.01
N SER A 378 117.80 82.98 -65.81
CA SER A 378 117.39 82.64 -67.19
C SER A 378 116.46 81.42 -67.28
N GLY A 379 115.96 80.91 -66.15
CA GLY A 379 114.98 79.82 -66.12
C GLY A 379 115.57 78.41 -66.31
N SER A 380 116.83 78.18 -65.92
CA SER A 380 117.43 76.84 -65.95
C SER A 380 116.72 75.89 -64.99
N THR A 381 116.65 74.60 -65.33
CA THR A 381 115.99 73.60 -64.47
C THR A 381 116.82 73.31 -63.22
N ALA A 382 116.17 72.82 -62.15
CA ALA A 382 116.85 72.51 -60.89
C ALA A 382 118.04 71.55 -61.10
N LEU A 383 117.88 70.51 -61.93
CA LEU A 383 118.95 69.56 -62.26
C LEU A 383 120.11 70.17 -63.06
N GLN A 384 119.84 71.15 -63.92
CA GLN A 384 120.91 71.87 -64.63
C GLN A 384 121.74 72.72 -63.65
N LEU A 385 121.09 73.35 -62.66
CA LEU A 385 121.76 74.14 -61.64
C LEU A 385 122.55 73.26 -60.65
N VAL A 386 122.06 72.06 -60.33
CA VAL A 386 122.78 71.09 -59.49
C VAL A 386 124.16 70.76 -60.06
N SER A 387 124.26 70.52 -61.37
CA SER A 387 125.54 70.20 -62.01
C SER A 387 126.58 71.30 -61.79
N GLU A 388 126.17 72.56 -61.90
CA GLU A 388 127.04 73.73 -61.73
C GLU A 388 127.40 73.98 -60.25
N ILE A 389 126.46 73.77 -59.33
CA ILE A 389 126.71 73.90 -57.89
C ILE A 389 127.70 72.81 -57.42
N VAL A 390 127.56 71.57 -57.89
CA VAL A 390 128.49 70.47 -57.59
C VAL A 390 129.86 70.72 -58.24
N GLN A 391 129.91 71.30 -59.43
CA GLN A 391 131.17 71.68 -60.06
C GLN A 391 131.88 72.79 -59.27
N THR A 392 131.13 73.80 -58.83
CA THR A 392 131.65 74.88 -57.98
C THR A 392 132.14 74.34 -56.63
N GLN A 393 131.41 73.42 -56.01
CA GLN A 393 131.86 72.71 -54.81
C GLN A 393 133.20 72.02 -55.01
N LYS A 394 133.33 71.22 -56.09
CA LYS A 394 134.57 70.48 -56.38
C LYS A 394 135.76 71.41 -56.58
N LEU A 395 135.54 72.58 -57.20
CA LEU A 395 136.57 73.60 -57.37
C LEU A 395 136.94 74.29 -56.07
N ILE A 396 135.97 74.62 -55.20
CA ILE A 396 136.26 75.17 -53.86
C ILE A 396 137.14 74.18 -53.07
N VAL A 397 136.77 72.89 -53.05
CA VAL A 397 137.56 71.87 -52.34
C VAL A 397 138.96 71.70 -52.95
N LYS A 398 139.08 71.79 -54.28
CA LYS A 398 140.35 71.63 -54.97
C LYS A 398 141.30 72.83 -54.77
N ASP A 399 140.77 74.05 -54.84
CA ASP A 399 141.59 75.26 -54.93
C ASP A 399 141.74 76.01 -53.59
N ILE A 400 140.76 75.87 -52.68
CA ILE A 400 140.74 76.55 -51.36
C ILE A 400 140.83 75.53 -50.20
N GLY A 401 140.56 74.24 -50.47
CA GLY A 401 140.51 73.18 -49.46
C GLY A 401 139.12 73.03 -48.83
N TRP A 402 139.03 72.31 -47.72
CA TRP A 402 137.76 72.13 -47.01
C TRP A 402 137.29 73.46 -46.39
N HIS A 403 136.24 74.02 -46.98
CA HIS A 403 135.60 75.28 -46.57
C HIS A 403 134.11 75.04 -46.34
N ASP A 404 133.51 75.74 -45.37
CA ASP A 404 132.09 75.56 -45.00
C ASP A 404 131.16 75.74 -46.21
N VAL A 405 131.50 76.66 -47.11
CA VAL A 405 130.75 76.90 -48.36
C VAL A 405 130.71 75.67 -49.27
N ALA A 406 131.76 74.85 -49.31
CA ALA A 406 131.74 73.60 -50.07
C ALA A 406 130.77 72.58 -49.45
N PHE A 407 130.67 72.51 -48.13
CA PHE A 407 129.70 71.63 -47.48
C PHE A 407 128.26 72.11 -47.73
N GLU A 408 128.02 73.42 -47.59
CA GLU A 408 126.72 74.02 -47.87
C GLU A 408 126.30 73.84 -49.34
N ALA A 409 127.23 74.03 -50.29
CA ALA A 409 127.00 73.78 -51.71
C ALA A 409 126.61 72.32 -52.01
N ALA A 410 127.27 71.36 -51.35
CA ALA A 410 126.94 69.94 -51.48
C ALA A 410 125.54 69.61 -50.95
N SER A 411 125.16 70.22 -49.82
CA SER A 411 123.86 70.02 -49.21
C SER A 411 122.76 70.61 -50.08
N LEU A 412 122.96 71.82 -50.60
CA LEU A 412 121.98 72.49 -51.47
C LEU A 412 121.82 71.75 -52.81
N ALA A 413 122.92 71.23 -53.37
CA ALA A 413 122.88 70.39 -54.56
C ALA A 413 122.03 69.12 -54.37
N ARG A 414 122.10 68.47 -53.19
CA ARG A 414 121.25 67.30 -52.88
C ARG A 414 119.78 67.67 -52.79
N GLN A 415 119.46 68.78 -52.11
CA GLN A 415 118.07 69.24 -51.99
C GLN A 415 117.47 69.56 -53.37
N LEU A 416 118.25 70.21 -54.25
CA LEU A 416 117.80 70.50 -55.61
C LEU A 416 117.72 69.25 -56.52
N GLN A 417 118.36 68.13 -56.15
CA GLN A 417 118.29 66.85 -56.86
C GLN A 417 116.98 66.09 -56.63
N GLU A 418 116.30 66.38 -55.52
CA GLU A 418 114.99 65.81 -55.20
C GLU A 418 113.85 66.53 -55.95
N TYR A 419 114.14 67.61 -56.69
CA TYR A 419 113.15 68.28 -57.53
C TYR A 419 112.79 67.40 -58.75
N PRO A 420 111.49 67.26 -59.08
CA PRO A 420 111.04 66.43 -60.19
C PRO A 420 111.69 66.82 -61.53
N GLU A 421 112.17 65.84 -62.29
CA GLU A 421 112.84 66.03 -63.59
C GLU A 421 112.01 66.89 -64.55
N GLY A 422 112.58 68.00 -65.02
CA GLY A 422 111.93 68.92 -65.97
C GLY A 422 111.09 70.05 -65.35
N SER A 423 110.93 70.10 -64.02
CA SER A 423 110.29 71.23 -63.33
C SER A 423 111.29 72.38 -63.10
N GLY A 424 110.87 73.61 -63.41
CA GLY A 424 111.61 74.81 -63.02
C GLY A 424 111.49 75.07 -61.52
N LEU A 425 112.45 75.80 -60.94
CA LEU A 425 112.35 76.23 -59.53
C LEU A 425 111.20 77.21 -59.37
N ASP A 426 110.38 77.03 -58.33
CA ASP A 426 109.38 78.03 -57.96
C ASP A 426 110.05 79.33 -57.52
N ALA A 427 109.34 80.45 -57.65
CA ALA A 427 109.92 81.78 -57.48
C ALA A 427 110.48 82.04 -56.07
N GLU A 428 109.91 81.39 -55.04
CA GLU A 428 110.37 81.55 -53.65
C GLU A 428 111.67 80.78 -53.44
N THR A 429 111.74 79.53 -53.90
CA THR A 429 112.98 78.72 -53.87
C THR A 429 114.10 79.35 -54.70
N LEU A 430 113.77 79.94 -55.86
CA LEU A 430 114.74 80.63 -56.71
C LEU A 430 115.33 81.86 -56.03
N ALA A 431 114.50 82.69 -55.38
CA ALA A 431 114.96 83.86 -54.64
C ALA A 431 115.89 83.47 -53.47
N LEU A 432 115.54 82.40 -52.75
CA LEU A 432 116.36 81.89 -51.65
C LEU A 432 117.70 81.35 -52.14
N LEU A 433 117.71 80.61 -53.26
CA LEU A 433 118.93 80.11 -53.90
C LEU A 433 119.89 81.24 -54.28
N ILE A 434 119.38 82.30 -54.93
CA ILE A 434 120.20 83.45 -55.34
C ILE A 434 120.78 84.18 -54.12
N ALA A 435 119.96 84.43 -53.09
CA ALA A 435 120.43 85.06 -51.86
C ALA A 435 121.54 84.24 -51.19
N LYS A 436 121.41 82.91 -51.18
CA LYS A 436 122.40 82.01 -50.59
C LYS A 436 123.71 81.98 -51.38
N ILE A 437 123.65 82.00 -52.70
CA ILE A 437 124.85 82.07 -53.55
C ILE A 437 125.57 83.43 -53.39
N GLN A 438 124.83 84.54 -53.24
CA GLN A 438 125.43 85.85 -52.96
C GLN A 438 126.14 85.87 -51.60
N GLU A 439 125.54 85.27 -50.57
CA GLU A 439 126.19 85.09 -49.26
C GLU A 439 127.51 84.30 -49.39
N TRP A 440 127.51 83.21 -50.17
CA TRP A 440 128.73 82.42 -50.43
C TRP A 440 129.81 83.22 -51.15
N LYS A 441 129.46 84.03 -52.15
CA LYS A 441 130.41 84.93 -52.80
C LYS A 441 131.05 85.90 -51.81
N SER A 442 130.27 86.50 -50.91
CA SER A 442 130.82 87.41 -49.89
C SER A 442 131.78 86.70 -48.94
N ARG A 443 131.47 85.46 -48.52
CA ARG A 443 132.32 84.67 -47.62
C ARG A 443 133.60 84.13 -48.27
N LEU A 444 133.59 83.92 -49.59
CA LEU A 444 134.78 83.46 -50.33
C LEU A 444 135.66 84.63 -50.81
N ALA A 445 135.15 85.85 -50.80
CA ALA A 445 135.91 87.06 -51.14
C ALA A 445 136.64 87.66 -49.92
N SER A 446 136.18 87.35 -48.70
CA SER A 446 136.81 87.66 -47.42
C SER A 446 137.87 86.62 -47.07
#